data_AF-A0A3N7F5T8-F1
#
_entry.id   AF-A0A3N7F5T8-F1
#
_cell.length_a   1.000
_cell.length_b   1.000
_cell.length_c   1.000
_cell.angle_alpha   90.00
_cell.angle_beta   90.00
_cell.angle_gamma   90.00
#
_symmetry.space_group_name_H-M   'P 1'
#
loop_
_entity.id
_entity.type
_entity.pdbx_description
1 polymer ?
#
loop_
_entity_poly.entity_id
_entity_poly.type
_entity_poly.pdbx_seq_one_letter_code
_entity_poly.pdbx_strand_id
1 'polypeptide(L)'
;MDMQEPFDIQIGNINYAVFPEGNDTYVIFKEGKEYVHIQKDTELQWLKLDEETGLPLFEADEEINNIGREIIAFQPEEEEEEGEEEEEEE
;
A
#
# COMPACT_ATOMS: atom_id res chain seq x y z
N MET A 1 -8.98 2.71 14.57
CA MET A 1 -8.16 3.40 13.58
C MET A 1 -7.06 2.43 13.27
N ASP A 2 -7.31 1.53 12.33
CA ASP A 2 -6.31 0.57 11.89
C ASP A 2 -5.38 1.32 10.94
N MET A 3 -4.38 1.98 11.53
CA MET A 3 -3.29 2.61 10.80
C MET A 3 -2.32 1.49 10.44
N GLN A 4 -2.42 0.99 9.22
CA GLN A 4 -1.45 0.08 8.65
C GLN A 4 -0.08 0.79 8.61
N GLU A 5 0.98 0.08 9.01
CA GLU A 5 2.35 0.60 8.91
C GLU A 5 2.74 0.82 7.45
N PRO A 6 3.65 1.77 7.15
CA PRO A 6 4.17 1.93 5.80
C PRO A 6 4.85 0.65 5.31
N PHE A 7 4.71 0.36 4.03
CA PHE A 7 5.24 -0.86 3.42
C PHE A 7 5.70 -0.61 1.99
N ASP A 8 6.56 -1.49 1.48
CA ASP A 8 7.04 -1.45 0.11
C ASP A 8 6.28 -2.44 -0.77
N ILE A 9 6.03 -2.05 -2.02
CA ILE A 9 5.50 -2.91 -3.08
C ILE A 9 6.40 -2.81 -4.32
N GLN A 10 6.43 -3.88 -5.11
CA GLN A 10 7.21 -3.92 -6.34
C GLN A 10 6.31 -4.28 -7.52
N ILE A 11 6.28 -3.41 -8.53
CA ILE A 11 5.56 -3.67 -9.78
C ILE A 11 6.57 -3.69 -10.92
N GLY A 12 6.80 -4.90 -11.46
CA GLY A 12 7.81 -5.12 -12.50
C GLY A 12 9.21 -4.82 -11.98
N ASN A 13 9.83 -3.74 -12.47
CA ASN A 13 11.18 -3.30 -12.07
C ASN A 13 11.17 -2.02 -11.22
N ILE A 14 9.99 -1.55 -10.81
CA ILE A 14 9.82 -0.30 -10.07
C ILE A 14 9.44 -0.62 -8.63
N ASN A 15 10.15 -0.02 -7.68
CA ASN A 15 9.83 -0.10 -6.26
C ASN A 15 9.04 1.13 -5.84
N TYR A 16 7.96 0.89 -5.10
CA TYR A 16 7.13 1.92 -4.52
C TYR A 16 7.08 1.73 -3.00
N ALA A 17 7.16 2.82 -2.27
CA ALA A 17 6.84 2.83 -0.85
C ALA A 17 5.45 3.44 -0.66
N VAL A 18 4.62 2.78 0.13
CA VAL A 18 3.21 3.10 0.39
C VAL A 18 3.08 3.55 1.83
N PHE A 19 2.55 4.75 2.03
CA PHE A 19 2.30 5.34 3.34
C PHE A 19 0.79 5.52 3.52
N PRO A 20 0.12 4.66 4.29
CA PRO A 20 -1.30 4.82 4.61
C PRO A 20 -1.53 6.07 5.47
N GLU A 21 -2.41 6.98 5.05
CA GLU A 21 -2.80 8.17 5.83
C GLU A 21 -4.15 7.98 6.55
N GLY A 22 -4.85 6.88 6.24
CA GLY A 22 -6.20 6.59 6.73
C GLY A 22 -7.29 7.10 5.77
N ASN A 23 -8.55 6.75 6.06
CA ASN A 23 -9.70 7.03 5.19
C ASN A 23 -9.49 6.57 3.74
N ASP A 24 -8.89 5.38 3.61
CA ASP A 24 -8.52 4.76 2.33
C ASP A 24 -7.63 5.64 1.43
N THR A 25 -6.88 6.57 2.02
CA THR A 25 -5.91 7.44 1.36
C THR A 25 -4.47 6.98 1.64
N TYR A 26 -3.63 7.05 0.61
CA TYR A 26 -2.24 6.59 0.64
C TYR A 26 -1.34 7.58 -0.10
N VAL A 27 -0.16 7.84 0.45
CA VAL A 27 0.92 8.55 -0.25
C VAL A 27 1.88 7.53 -0.84
N ILE A 28 2.17 7.68 -2.12
CA ILE A 28 3.02 6.78 -2.88
C ILE A 28 4.33 7.48 -3.18
N PHE A 29 5.44 6.82 -2.85
CA PHE A 29 6.78 7.20 -3.26
C PHE A 29 7.26 6.23 -4.32
N LYS A 30 7.81 6.73 -5.42
CA LYS A 30 8.39 5.93 -6.51
C LYS A 30 9.90 6.13 -6.52
N GLU A 31 10.65 5.05 -6.34
CA GLU A 31 12.12 5.08 -6.30
C GLU A 31 12.68 6.11 -5.28
N GLY A 32 12.02 6.24 -4.12
CA GLY A 32 12.43 7.13 -3.04
C GLY A 32 12.05 8.61 -3.23
N LYS A 33 11.23 8.94 -4.22
CA LYS A 33 10.66 10.28 -4.40
C LYS A 33 9.14 10.24 -4.28
N GLU A 34 8.57 11.24 -3.61
CA GLU A 34 7.12 11.41 -3.57
C GLU A 34 6.58 11.47 -4.99
N TYR A 35 5.55 10.66 -5.26
CA TYR A 35 5.03 10.46 -6.60
C TYR A 35 3.60 10.95 -6.73
N VAL A 36 2.69 10.48 -5.85
CA VAL A 36 1.27 10.79 -5.95
C VAL A 36 0.54 10.42 -4.66
N HIS A 37 -0.57 11.10 -4.39
CA HIS A 37 -1.54 10.72 -3.37
C HIS A 37 -2.70 10.01 -4.04
N ILE A 38 -3.13 8.88 -3.51
CA ILE A 38 -4.23 8.09 -4.09
C ILE A 38 -5.28 7.77 -3.03
N GLN A 39 -6.51 7.63 -3.49
CA GLN A 39 -7.64 7.18 -2.69
C GLN A 39 -8.29 5.97 -3.35
N LYS A 40 -8.62 4.97 -2.53
CA LYS A 40 -9.43 3.84 -2.99
C LYS A 40 -10.87 4.31 -3.22
N ASP A 41 -11.36 4.14 -4.44
CA ASP A 41 -12.76 4.42 -4.79
C ASP A 41 -13.57 3.13 -4.80
N THR A 42 -13.07 2.10 -5.48
CA THR A 42 -13.62 0.74 -5.46
C THR A 42 -12.48 -0.29 -5.38
N GLU A 43 -12.81 -1.58 -5.39
CA GLU A 43 -11.80 -2.65 -5.41
C GLU A 43 -10.92 -2.62 -6.67
N LEU A 44 -11.45 -2.11 -7.78
CA LEU A 44 -10.77 -2.10 -9.09
C LEU A 44 -10.34 -0.71 -9.54
N GLN A 45 -10.80 0.34 -8.85
CA GLN A 45 -10.57 1.72 -9.25
C GLN A 45 -9.97 2.52 -8.10
N TRP A 46 -8.87 3.19 -8.42
CA TRP A 46 -8.12 4.07 -7.54
C TRP A 46 -8.00 5.44 -8.20
N LEU A 47 -8.22 6.47 -7.41
CA LEU A 47 -8.24 7.86 -7.87
C LEU A 47 -7.00 8.59 -7.36
N LYS A 48 -6.40 9.42 -8.21
CA LYS A 48 -5.38 10.36 -7.76
C LYS A 48 -6.04 11.49 -6.99
N LEU A 49 -5.35 12.01 -5.99
CA LEU A 49 -5.73 13.25 -5.32
C LEU A 49 -4.87 14.39 -5.85
N ASP A 50 -5.49 15.53 -6.08
CA ASP A 50 -4.81 16.77 -6.43
C ASP A 50 -3.97 17.27 -5.25
N GLU A 51 -2.68 17.56 -5.47
CA GLU A 51 -1.75 17.97 -4.41
C GLU A 51 -2.12 19.31 -3.77
N GLU A 52 -2.76 20.23 -4.51
CA GLU A 52 -3.10 21.56 -3.98
C GLU A 52 -4.43 21.56 -3.22
N THR A 53 -5.42 20.81 -3.72
CA THR A 53 -6.80 20.87 -3.22
C THR A 53 -7.23 19.62 -2.44
N GLY A 54 -6.50 18.51 -2.56
CA GLY A 54 -6.85 17.21 -1.97
C GLY A 54 -8.08 16.57 -2.58
N LEU A 55 -8.55 17.05 -3.73
CA LEU A 55 -9.75 16.55 -4.39
C LEU A 55 -9.42 15.36 -5.32
N PRO A 56 -10.32 14.37 -5.44
CA PRO A 56 -10.12 13.26 -6.36
C PRO A 56 -10.19 13.71 -7.81
N LEU A 57 -9.16 13.33 -8.56
CA LEU A 57 -9.06 13.48 -10.01
C LEU A 57 -9.66 12.24 -10.68
N PHE A 58 -10.74 12.43 -11.43
CA PHE A 58 -11.48 11.36 -12.11
C PHE A 58 -10.83 11.01 -13.46
N GLU A 59 -9.56 10.61 -13.41
CA GLU A 59 -8.81 10.14 -14.57
C GLU A 59 -8.40 8.67 -14.37
N ALA A 60 -8.67 7.84 -15.38
CA ALA A 60 -8.25 6.45 -15.34
C ALA A 60 -6.74 6.37 -15.54
N ASP A 61 -6.04 5.82 -14.55
CA ASP A 61 -4.61 5.60 -14.61
C ASP A 61 -4.30 4.13 -14.29
N GLU A 62 -3.77 3.41 -15.28
CA GLU A 62 -3.45 1.98 -15.16
C GLU A 62 -2.35 1.73 -14.13
N GLU A 63 -1.36 2.62 -14.00
CA GLU A 63 -0.30 2.49 -13.00
C GLU A 63 -0.88 2.62 -11.59
N ILE A 64 -1.77 3.58 -11.38
CA ILE A 64 -2.44 3.79 -10.09
C ILE A 64 -3.34 2.61 -9.71
N ASN A 65 -4.09 2.07 -10.67
CA ASN A 65 -4.91 0.88 -10.43
C ASN A 65 -4.05 -0.36 -10.11
N ASN A 66 -2.88 -0.49 -10.73
CA ASN A 66 -1.95 -1.58 -10.41
C ASN A 66 -1.35 -1.42 -9.00
N ILE A 67 -0.93 -0.22 -8.62
CA ILE A 67 -0.50 0.11 -7.25
C ILE A 67 -1.59 -0.27 -6.25
N GLY A 68 -2.83 0.14 -6.52
CA GLY A 68 -3.97 -0.16 -5.67
C GLY A 68 -4.26 -1.65 -5.50
N ARG A 69 -4.03 -2.46 -6.55
CA ARG A 69 -4.14 -3.92 -6.46
C ARG A 69 -3.09 -4.53 -5.54
N GLU A 70 -1.84 -4.09 -5.65
CA GLU A 70 -0.77 -4.56 -4.78
C GLU A 70 -1.01 -4.14 -3.32
N ILE A 71 -1.54 -2.93 -3.09
CA ILE A 71 -1.93 -2.49 -1.74
C ILE A 71 -2.98 -3.41 -1.12
N ILE A 72 -3.98 -3.86 -1.89
CA ILE A 72 -5.01 -4.79 -1.41
C ILE A 72 -4.43 -6.20 -1.21
N ALA A 73 -3.51 -6.61 -2.07
CA ALA A 73 -2.87 -7.92 -2.01
C ALA A 73 -1.81 -8.01 -0.91
N PHE A 74 -1.28 -6.87 -0.45
CA PHE A 74 -0.30 -6.83 0.63
C PHE A 74 -0.90 -7.41 1.91
N GLN A 75 -0.39 -8.57 2.30
CA GLN A 75 -0.59 -9.13 3.62
C GLN A 75 0.69 -8.84 4.39
N PRO A 76 0.64 -8.13 5.54
CA PRO A 76 1.80 -8.09 6.41
C PRO A 76 2.15 -9.55 6.72
N GLU A 77 3.40 -9.94 6.45
CA GLU A 77 3.89 -11.23 6.93
C GLU A 77 3.64 -11.22 8.44
N GLU A 78 2.76 -12.10 8.93
CA GLU A 78 2.67 -12.37 10.36
C GLU A 78 4.11 -12.70 10.77
N GLU A 79 4.68 -11.92 11.70
CA GLU A 79 5.95 -12.26 12.31
C GLU A 79 5.86 -13.73 12.70
N GLU A 80 6.58 -14.61 12.00
CA GLU A 80 6.74 -15.98 12.44
C GLU A 80 7.34 -15.87 13.84
N GLU A 81 6.54 -16.06 14.89
CA GLU A 81 7.03 -16.24 16.25
C GLU A 81 7.92 -17.49 16.23
N GLU A 82 9.20 -17.29 15.93
CA GLU A 82 10.24 -18.29 16.17
C GLU A 82 10.32 -18.54 17.68
N GLY A 83 9.75 -19.67 18.11
CA GLY A 83 10.28 -20.43 19.24
C GLY A 83 9.32 -20.69 20.40
N GLU A 84 8.90 -21.95 20.52
CA GLU A 84 9.16 -22.72 21.74
C GLU A 84 9.64 -24.12 21.32
N GLU A 85 10.96 -24.29 21.21
CA GLU A 85 11.59 -25.59 21.47
C GLU A 85 11.44 -25.85 22.97
N GLU A 86 10.88 -26.99 23.39
CA GLU A 86 11.49 -27.81 24.44
C GLU A 86 10.86 -29.21 24.49
N GLU A 87 11.77 -30.15 24.68
CA GLU A 87 11.68 -31.60 24.66
C GLU A 87 10.77 -32.14 25.78
N GLU A 88 10.21 -33.34 25.63
CA GLU A 88 10.46 -34.44 26.57
C GLU A 88 9.77 -35.74 26.13
N GLU A 89 10.53 -36.82 26.31
CA GLU A 89 10.27 -38.22 25.99
C GLU A 89 9.15 -38.83 26.87
N GLU A 90 8.34 -39.76 26.31
CA GLU A 90 8.06 -41.10 26.86
C GLU A 90 7.09 -41.93 25.97
#